data_AF-A0A929VSW1-F1
#
_entry.id   AF-A0A929VSW1-F1
#
_cell.length_a   1.000
_cell.length_b   1.000
_cell.length_c   1.000
_cell.angle_alpha   90.00
_cell.angle_beta   90.00
_cell.angle_gamma   90.00
#
_symmetry.space_group_name_H-M   'P 1'
#
loop_
_entity.id
_entity.type
_entity.pdbx_description
1 polymer ?
#
loop_
_entity_poly.entity_id
_entity_poly.type
_entity_poly.pdbx_seq_one_letter_code
_entity_poly.pdbx_strand_id
1 'polypeptide(L)'
;MKSIQFLFLLLLGLQLLSCEEELYTRDETVQWTNVPKRKFSHDTIRVNLPAQGDTLEYIGNKYNLWLREHENFECDTVISHYDKWQDTIASDTAIYKHITVVLRRDQAHKTSILKIMARPNATSQKVRLPIRVGIFPMYTDPFLITQAPMTSTEGKK
;
A
#
# COMPACT_ATOMS: atom_id res chain seq x y z
N MET A 1 -58.13 -21.33 1.92
CA MET A 1 -56.86 -20.94 2.60
C MET A 1 -55.63 -21.64 2.02
N LYS A 2 -55.52 -21.80 0.69
CA LYS A 2 -54.34 -22.42 0.04
C LYS A 2 -53.53 -21.44 -0.82
N SER A 3 -54.15 -20.38 -1.35
CA SER A 3 -53.46 -19.38 -2.20
C SER A 3 -52.51 -18.46 -1.43
N ILE A 4 -52.81 -18.15 -0.16
CA ILE A 4 -52.00 -17.26 0.68
C ILE A 4 -50.64 -17.90 1.02
N GLN A 5 -50.59 -19.23 1.19
CA GLN A 5 -49.36 -19.95 1.49
C GLN A 5 -48.37 -19.95 0.31
N PHE A 6 -48.87 -20.04 -0.93
CA PHE A 6 -48.03 -19.93 -2.12
C PHE A 6 -47.44 -18.53 -2.30
N LEU A 7 -48.19 -17.47 -1.97
CA LEU A 7 -47.70 -16.10 -2.06
C LEU A 7 -46.54 -15.85 -1.08
N PHE A 8 -46.64 -16.39 0.15
CA PHE A 8 -45.62 -16.25 1.18
C PHE A 8 -44.32 -17.00 0.83
N LEU A 9 -44.42 -18.19 0.24
CA LEU A 9 -43.27 -18.97 -0.24
C LEU A 9 -42.57 -18.31 -1.44
N LEU A 10 -43.34 -17.66 -2.33
CA LEU A 10 -42.77 -16.92 -3.45
C LEU A 10 -42.03 -15.65 -2.97
N LEU A 11 -42.60 -14.94 -2.00
CA LEU A 11 -41.98 -13.76 -1.38
C LEU A 11 -40.70 -14.13 -0.61
N LEU A 12 -40.66 -15.26 0.11
CA LEU A 12 -39.44 -15.77 0.74
C LEU A 12 -38.38 -16.17 -0.30
N GLY A 13 -38.78 -16.79 -1.41
CA GLY A 13 -37.87 -17.15 -2.50
C GLY A 13 -37.25 -15.93 -3.21
N LEU A 14 -38.02 -14.85 -3.37
CA LEU A 14 -37.55 -13.57 -3.92
C LEU A 14 -36.58 -12.84 -2.98
N GLN A 15 -36.73 -12.96 -1.66
CA GLN A 15 -35.78 -12.41 -0.69
C GLN A 15 -34.45 -13.17 -0.64
N LEU A 16 -34.45 -14.47 -0.94
CA LEU A 16 -33.20 -15.25 -1.07
C LEU A 16 -32.46 -14.97 -2.38
N LEU A 17 -33.18 -14.54 -3.43
CA LEU A 17 -32.60 -14.15 -4.72
C LEU A 17 -32.14 -12.68 -4.78
N SER A 18 -32.56 -11.83 -3.83
CA SER A 18 -32.10 -10.43 -3.75
C SER A 18 -30.87 -10.24 -2.86
N CYS A 19 -30.23 -11.32 -2.41
CA CYS A 19 -28.85 -11.25 -1.95
C CYS A 19 -27.96 -11.12 -3.19
N GLU A 20 -28.03 -9.97 -3.86
CA GLU A 20 -26.88 -9.53 -4.62
C GLU A 20 -25.74 -9.51 -3.60
N GLU A 21 -24.79 -10.43 -3.74
CA GLU A 21 -23.48 -10.19 -3.17
C GLU A 21 -23.09 -8.81 -3.69
N GLU A 22 -23.12 -7.80 -2.82
CA GLU A 22 -22.33 -6.59 -3.00
C GLU A 22 -20.87 -7.07 -2.95
N LEU A 23 -20.43 -7.72 -4.03
CA LEU A 23 -19.05 -7.90 -4.38
C LEU A 23 -18.54 -6.48 -4.53
N TYR A 24 -18.01 -5.95 -3.42
CA TYR A 24 -17.34 -4.68 -3.29
C TYR A 24 -16.15 -4.70 -4.27
N THR A 25 -16.44 -4.50 -5.55
CA THR A 25 -15.54 -4.69 -6.70
C THR A 25 -15.10 -3.37 -7.27
N ARG A 26 -15.15 -2.30 -6.47
CA ARG A 26 -14.42 -1.09 -6.77
C ARG A 26 -13.03 -1.26 -6.19
N ASP A 27 -12.08 -1.62 -7.06
CA ASP A 27 -10.66 -1.46 -6.77
C ASP A 27 -10.43 -0.02 -6.28
N GLU A 28 -10.26 0.15 -4.96
CA GLU A 28 -10.16 1.46 -4.35
C GLU A 28 -8.69 1.92 -4.37
N THR A 29 -8.30 2.51 -5.49
CA THR A 29 -6.95 3.05 -5.70
C THR A 29 -6.69 4.26 -4.81
N VAL A 30 -5.65 4.19 -3.96
CA VAL A 30 -5.14 5.36 -3.23
C VAL A 30 -4.53 6.33 -4.24
N GLN A 31 -4.94 7.60 -4.14
CA GLN A 31 -4.31 8.70 -4.86
C GLN A 31 -3.17 9.23 -4.00
N TRP A 32 -1.94 9.01 -4.46
CA TRP A 32 -0.73 9.51 -3.84
C TRP A 32 -0.28 10.79 -4.52
N THR A 33 0.23 11.76 -3.76
CA THR A 33 0.88 12.95 -4.33
C THR A 33 2.01 12.55 -5.27
N ASN A 34 2.18 13.27 -6.38
CA ASN A 34 3.23 13.04 -7.39
C ASN A 34 3.17 11.66 -8.09
N VAL A 35 2.08 10.90 -7.91
CA VAL A 35 1.81 9.67 -8.66
C VAL A 35 0.68 9.95 -9.64
N PRO A 36 0.86 9.70 -10.96
CA PRO A 36 -0.22 9.81 -11.92
C PRO A 36 -1.42 8.96 -11.52
N LYS A 37 -2.62 9.42 -11.86
CA LYS A 37 -3.85 8.65 -11.59
C LYS A 37 -3.73 7.25 -12.22
N ARG A 38 -3.80 6.23 -11.38
CA ARG A 38 -3.77 4.82 -11.79
C ARG A 38 -5.17 4.31 -12.07
N LYS A 39 -5.27 3.28 -12.92
CA LYS A 39 -6.55 2.64 -13.25
C LYS A 39 -6.91 1.60 -12.18
N PHE A 40 -5.90 0.96 -11.60
CA PHE A 40 -6.05 -0.10 -10.61
C PHE A 40 -5.07 0.09 -9.44
N SER A 41 -5.41 -0.37 -8.23
CA SER A 41 -4.48 -0.30 -7.07
C SER A 41 -3.24 -1.17 -7.27
N HIS A 42 -3.39 -2.28 -8.00
CA HIS A 42 -2.30 -3.22 -8.25
C HIS A 42 -1.31 -2.74 -9.32
N ASP A 43 -1.58 -1.60 -9.97
CA ASP A 43 -0.62 -0.94 -10.85
C ASP A 43 0.59 -0.46 -10.04
N THR A 44 1.79 -0.92 -10.39
CA THR A 44 3.01 -0.65 -9.63
C THR A 44 3.41 0.83 -9.68
N ILE A 45 3.56 1.42 -8.50
CA ILE A 45 4.13 2.75 -8.31
C ILE A 45 5.66 2.61 -8.34
N ARG A 46 6.31 3.24 -9.31
CA ARG A 46 7.77 3.18 -9.45
C ARG A 46 8.42 4.39 -8.80
N VAL A 47 9.33 4.13 -7.86
CA VAL A 47 10.10 5.17 -7.18
C VAL A 47 11.57 4.98 -7.52
N ASN A 48 12.17 5.98 -8.17
CA ASN A 48 13.59 5.97 -8.52
C ASN A 48 14.32 6.96 -7.63
N LEU A 49 15.07 6.45 -6.67
CA LEU A 49 15.87 7.26 -5.75
C LEU A 49 17.21 7.63 -6.39
N PRO A 50 17.72 8.85 -6.14
CA PRO A 50 19.08 9.23 -6.51
C PRO A 50 20.14 8.31 -5.89
N ALA A 51 21.24 8.10 -6.60
CA ALA A 51 22.33 7.24 -6.13
C ALA A 51 22.98 7.77 -4.84
N GLN A 52 23.09 9.10 -4.70
CA GLN A 52 23.59 9.77 -3.48
C GLN A 52 22.63 9.68 -2.27
N GLY A 53 21.45 9.08 -2.43
CA GLY A 53 20.43 9.08 -1.39
C GLY A 53 19.55 10.32 -1.44
N ASP A 54 18.35 10.18 -0.88
CA ASP A 54 17.34 11.24 -0.83
C ASP A 54 16.24 10.84 0.17
N THR A 55 15.35 11.79 0.46
CA THR A 55 14.10 11.56 1.18
C THR A 55 12.93 11.99 0.31
N LEU A 56 12.07 11.05 -0.04
CA LEU A 56 10.83 11.30 -0.77
C LEU A 56 9.62 11.10 0.15
N GLU A 57 8.60 11.92 -0.04
CA GLU A 57 7.35 11.83 0.71
C GLU A 57 6.15 11.76 -0.24
N TYR A 58 5.23 10.85 0.06
CA TYR A 58 3.99 10.65 -0.67
C TYR A 58 2.81 10.72 0.31
N ILE A 59 1.84 11.58 0.02
CA ILE A 59 0.62 11.70 0.82
C ILE A 59 -0.50 10.95 0.07
N GLY A 60 -1.01 9.90 0.69
CA GLY A 60 -2.13 9.10 0.20
C GLY A 60 -3.44 9.64 0.76
N ASN A 61 -4.45 9.78 -0.09
CA ASN A 61 -5.79 10.25 0.28
C ASN A 61 -6.62 9.25 1.10
N LYS A 62 -5.99 8.28 1.75
CA LYS A 62 -6.62 7.27 2.61
C LYS A 62 -5.92 7.17 3.95
N TYR A 63 -6.71 6.92 4.99
CA TYR A 63 -6.24 6.82 6.36
C TYR A 63 -5.95 5.37 6.83
N ASN A 64 -6.67 4.39 6.29
CA ASN A 64 -6.61 2.99 6.72
C ASN A 64 -5.60 2.18 5.87
N LEU A 65 -4.32 2.57 5.96
CA LEU A 65 -3.22 1.88 5.30
C LEU A 65 -2.28 1.23 6.32
N TRP A 66 -1.58 0.18 5.91
CA TRP A 66 -0.56 -0.50 6.72
C TRP A 66 0.50 -1.17 5.84
N LEU A 67 1.69 -1.41 6.39
CA LEU A 67 2.65 -2.37 5.82
C LEU A 67 2.33 -3.75 6.40
N ARG A 68 2.44 -4.79 5.57
CA ARG A 68 2.10 -6.15 5.97
C ARG A 68 3.34 -7.02 5.89
N GLU A 69 3.83 -7.50 7.04
CA GLU A 69 5.08 -8.26 7.13
C GLU A 69 5.15 -9.42 6.12
N HIS A 70 4.12 -10.28 6.07
CA HIS A 70 4.11 -11.45 5.18
C HIS A 70 4.04 -11.12 3.68
N GLU A 71 3.68 -9.88 3.32
CA GLU A 71 3.68 -9.38 1.95
C GLU A 71 4.96 -8.60 1.59
N ASN A 72 5.78 -8.28 2.58
CA ASN A 72 7.01 -7.48 2.48
C ASN A 72 8.25 -8.29 2.90
N PHE A 73 8.25 -9.59 2.65
CA PHE A 73 9.29 -10.54 3.10
C PHE A 73 10.70 -10.29 2.52
N GLU A 74 10.84 -9.43 1.50
CA GLU A 74 12.14 -9.02 0.97
C GLU A 74 12.85 -7.97 1.86
N CYS A 75 12.13 -7.37 2.81
CA CYS A 75 12.72 -6.43 3.77
C CYS A 75 13.54 -7.18 4.83
N ASP A 76 14.64 -6.58 5.26
CA ASP A 76 15.45 -7.09 6.39
C ASP A 76 14.66 -6.98 7.71
N THR A 77 13.80 -5.98 7.80
CA THR A 77 12.95 -5.75 8.97
C THR A 77 11.65 -5.08 8.55
N VAL A 78 10.53 -5.60 9.05
CA VAL A 78 9.23 -4.94 8.96
C VAL A 78 8.66 -4.85 10.37
N ILE A 79 8.39 -3.62 10.81
CA ILE A 79 7.64 -3.34 12.02
C ILE A 79 6.27 -2.88 11.54
N SER A 80 5.36 -3.84 11.40
CA SER A 80 3.97 -3.59 11.02
C SER A 80 3.05 -3.72 12.21
N HIS A 81 2.12 -2.79 12.30
CA HIS A 81 1.08 -2.81 13.31
C HIS A 81 -0.26 -2.72 12.60
N TYR A 82 -0.74 -3.88 12.17
CA TYR A 82 -2.10 -4.03 11.70
C TYR A 82 -2.89 -4.79 12.75
N ASP A 83 -3.64 -4.07 13.57
CA ASP A 83 -4.75 -4.66 14.31
C ASP A 83 -6.04 -4.29 13.58
N LYS A 84 -6.79 -5.31 13.15
CA LYS A 84 -8.12 -5.18 12.53
C LYS A 84 -9.13 -4.44 13.43
N TRP A 85 -8.79 -4.20 14.69
CA TRP A 85 -9.66 -3.57 15.70
C TRP A 85 -9.10 -2.32 16.39
N GLN A 86 -7.92 -1.80 16.04
CA GLN A 86 -7.34 -0.63 16.76
C GLN A 86 -6.96 0.57 15.88
N ASP A 87 -7.46 1.73 16.31
CA ASP A 87 -7.19 3.07 15.78
C ASP A 87 -5.82 3.65 16.17
N THR A 88 -5.08 2.98 17.07
CA THR A 88 -4.02 3.61 17.87
C THR A 88 -2.61 3.48 17.31
N ILE A 89 -2.37 2.72 16.25
CA ILE A 89 -1.02 2.62 15.72
C ILE A 89 -0.72 3.78 14.76
N ALA A 90 0.27 4.60 15.14
CA ALA A 90 0.66 5.80 14.43
C ALA A 90 1.52 5.53 13.17
N SER A 91 2.31 4.46 13.15
CA SER A 91 3.22 4.21 12.02
C SER A 91 3.71 2.76 11.89
N ASP A 92 3.95 2.36 10.65
CA ASP A 92 4.68 1.16 10.26
C ASP A 92 6.05 1.53 9.66
N THR A 93 7.01 0.63 9.75
CA THR A 93 8.35 0.82 9.18
C THR A 93 8.82 -0.45 8.47
N ALA A 94 9.42 -0.29 7.29
CA ALA A 94 10.14 -1.34 6.60
C ALA A 94 11.57 -0.88 6.29
N ILE A 95 12.55 -1.77 6.47
CA ILE A 95 13.96 -1.50 6.25
C ILE A 95 14.52 -2.57 5.32
N TYR A 96 15.25 -2.14 4.30
CA TYR A 96 16.02 -3.02 3.44
C TYR A 96 17.33 -2.34 3.05
N LYS A 97 18.46 -2.98 3.39
CA LYS A 97 19.81 -2.44 3.19
C LYS A 97 19.93 -1.03 3.78
N HIS A 98 19.98 -0.03 2.93
CA HIS A 98 20.14 1.38 3.28
C HIS A 98 18.92 2.24 2.94
N ILE A 99 17.79 1.60 2.62
CA ILE A 99 16.49 2.21 2.38
C ILE A 99 15.58 1.94 3.58
N THR A 100 14.96 2.99 4.11
CA THR A 100 13.96 2.95 5.16
C THR A 100 12.66 3.55 4.64
N VAL A 101 11.57 2.84 4.84
CA VAL A 101 10.23 3.25 4.46
C VAL A 101 9.40 3.36 5.73
N VAL A 102 8.80 4.53 5.95
CA VAL A 102 7.91 4.78 7.08
C VAL A 102 6.54 5.16 6.54
N LEU A 103 5.52 4.39 6.92
CA LEU A 103 4.13 4.71 6.66
C LEU A 103 3.52 5.24 7.96
N ARG A 104 3.05 6.48 7.98
CA ARG A 104 2.40 7.08 9.15
C ARG A 104 0.99 7.54 8.83
N ARG A 105 0.12 7.54 9.82
CA ARG A 105 -1.25 8.05 9.73
C ARG A 105 -1.30 9.52 10.11
N ASP A 106 -2.05 10.32 9.36
CA ASP A 106 -2.38 11.70 9.70
C ASP A 106 -3.87 11.79 10.06
N GLN A 107 -4.14 11.82 11.37
CA GLN A 107 -5.50 11.78 11.90
C GLN A 107 -6.30 13.03 11.59
N ALA A 108 -5.63 14.19 11.56
CA ALA A 108 -6.26 15.49 11.37
C ALA A 108 -6.82 15.61 9.95
N HIS A 109 -6.07 15.11 8.96
CA HIS A 109 -6.44 15.21 7.54
C HIS A 109 -7.06 13.92 6.99
N LYS A 110 -7.15 12.86 7.78
CA LYS A 110 -7.61 11.52 7.35
C LYS A 110 -6.83 11.00 6.13
N THR A 111 -5.52 11.21 6.15
CA THR A 111 -4.57 10.76 5.10
C THR A 111 -3.50 9.85 5.69
N SER A 112 -2.68 9.26 4.83
CA SER A 112 -1.46 8.54 5.21
C SER A 112 -0.27 9.16 4.50
N ILE A 113 0.89 9.09 5.14
CA ILE A 113 2.13 9.65 4.62
C ILE A 113 3.14 8.51 4.53
N LEU A 114 3.59 8.21 3.31
CA LEU A 114 4.65 7.25 3.03
C LEU A 114 5.94 8.01 2.76
N LYS A 115 6.88 7.91 3.71
CA LYS A 115 8.20 8.53 3.63
C LYS A 115 9.24 7.48 3.29
N ILE A 116 9.99 7.69 2.21
CA ILE A 116 11.06 6.82 1.74
C ILE A 116 12.37 7.56 1.91
N MET A 117 13.24 7.03 2.74
CA MET A 117 14.55 7.61 3.07
C MET A 117 15.62 6.64 2.60
N ALA A 118 16.59 7.12 1.84
CA ALA A 118 17.71 6.30 1.40
C ALA A 118 19.03 7.02 1.62
N ARG A 119 20.00 6.28 2.15
CA ARG A 119 21.41 6.71 2.18
C ARG A 119 22.06 6.48 0.80
N PRO A 120 23.26 7.04 0.54
CA PRO A 120 23.97 6.76 -0.69
C PRO A 120 24.16 5.25 -0.93
N ASN A 121 23.94 4.79 -2.16
CA ASN A 121 24.22 3.41 -2.55
C ASN A 121 25.70 3.28 -2.92
N ALA A 122 26.54 3.02 -1.93
CA ALA A 122 27.99 2.81 -2.10
C ALA A 122 28.36 1.42 -2.65
N THR A 123 27.37 0.56 -2.95
CA THR A 123 27.63 -0.76 -3.53
C THR A 123 27.74 -0.66 -5.06
N SER A 124 28.26 -1.70 -5.71
CA SER A 124 28.29 -1.80 -7.17
C SER A 124 26.95 -2.26 -7.77
N GLN A 125 25.97 -2.62 -6.94
CA GLN A 125 24.72 -3.22 -7.38
C GLN A 125 23.55 -2.26 -7.24
N LYS A 126 22.62 -2.33 -8.21
CA LYS A 126 21.34 -1.63 -8.11
C LYS A 126 20.50 -2.25 -7.00
N VAL A 127 19.99 -1.41 -6.09
CA VAL A 127 19.00 -1.84 -5.10
C VAL A 127 17.62 -1.84 -5.73
N ARG A 128 16.86 -2.89 -5.46
CA ARG A 128 15.44 -3.04 -5.80
C ARG A 128 14.73 -3.52 -4.55
N LEU A 129 13.70 -2.79 -4.16
CA LEU A 129 12.89 -3.05 -2.99
C LEU A 129 11.42 -2.98 -3.39
N PRO A 130 10.75 -4.11 -3.60
CA PRO A 130 9.30 -4.14 -3.66
C PRO A 130 8.73 -3.99 -2.24
N ILE A 131 7.79 -3.07 -2.08
CA ILE A 131 6.95 -2.99 -0.88
C ILE A 131 5.48 -2.99 -1.28
N ARG A 132 4.64 -3.49 -0.40
CA ARG A 132 3.18 -3.49 -0.52
C ARG A 132 2.58 -2.73 0.65
N VAL A 133 1.80 -1.71 0.30
CA VAL A 133 0.96 -0.98 1.24
C VAL A 133 -0.44 -1.59 1.17
N GLY A 134 -0.89 -2.19 2.26
CA GLY A 134 -2.22 -2.74 2.41
C GLY A 134 -3.28 -1.64 2.45
N ILE A 135 -4.41 -1.92 1.81
CA ILE A 135 -5.57 -1.03 1.70
C ILE A 135 -6.79 -1.81 2.19
N PHE A 136 -7.48 -1.29 3.20
CA PHE A 136 -8.72 -1.89 3.66
C PHE A 136 -9.80 -1.82 2.56
N PRO A 137 -10.60 -2.88 2.33
CA PRO A 137 -10.60 -4.14 3.07
C PRO A 137 -9.57 -5.18 2.59
N MET A 138 -9.20 -5.21 1.31
CA MET A 138 -8.42 -6.33 0.73
C MET A 138 -7.48 -5.98 -0.44
N TYR A 139 -7.20 -4.70 -0.69
CA TYR A 139 -6.35 -4.29 -1.81
C TYR A 139 -4.92 -3.99 -1.36
N THR A 140 -4.00 -3.87 -2.33
CA THR A 140 -2.64 -3.41 -2.06
C THR A 140 -2.20 -2.42 -3.12
N ASP A 141 -1.37 -1.47 -2.70
CA ASP A 141 -0.57 -0.64 -3.58
C ASP A 141 0.87 -1.17 -3.59
N PRO A 142 1.33 -1.73 -4.72
CA PRO A 142 2.71 -2.14 -4.86
C PRO A 142 3.58 -0.93 -5.22
N PHE A 143 4.60 -0.67 -4.41
CA PHE A 143 5.69 0.22 -4.78
C PHE A 143 6.92 -0.61 -5.15
N LEU A 144 7.58 -0.22 -6.22
CA LEU A 144 8.91 -0.71 -6.58
C LEU A 144 9.90 0.43 -6.43
N ILE A 145 10.64 0.40 -5.33
CA ILE A 145 11.67 1.37 -5.02
C ILE A 145 12.99 0.88 -5.61
N THR A 146 13.67 1.72 -6.37
CA THR A 146 14.98 1.39 -6.91
C THR A 146 15.98 2.50 -6.70
N GLN A 147 17.24 2.13 -6.50
CA GLN A 147 18.33 3.07 -6.36
C GLN A 147 19.56 2.55 -7.11
N ALA A 148 20.07 3.35 -8.05
CA ALA A 148 21.29 3.03 -8.78
C ALA A 148 22.50 3.09 -7.83
N PRO A 149 23.59 2.35 -8.13
CA PRO A 149 24.86 2.54 -7.43
C PRO A 149 25.42 3.93 -7.72
N MET A 150 26.17 4.50 -6.78
CA MET A 150 26.95 5.70 -7.06
C MET A 150 28.00 5.37 -8.13
N THR A 151 28.08 6.17 -9.19
CA THR A 151 29.24 6.11 -10.07
C THR A 151 30.41 6.76 -9.35
N SER A 152 31.49 5.99 -9.13
CA SER A 152 32.72 6.55 -8.59
C SER A 152 33.17 7.72 -9.46
N THR A 153 33.28 8.91 -8.88
CA THR A 153 33.95 10.06 -9.51
C THR A 153 35.47 9.96 -9.41
N GLU A 154 36.00 8.98 -8.66
CA GLU A 154 37.44 8.69 -8.62
C GLU A 154 37.85 7.96 -9.91
N GLY A 155 38.18 8.72 -10.95
CA GLY A 155 38.70 8.15 -12.20
C GLY A 155 38.56 9.00 -13.45
N LYS A 156 37.78 10.09 -13.43
CA LYS A 156 37.85 11.09 -14.49
C LYS A 156 38.99 12.07 -14.19
N LYS A 157 40.22 11.64 -14.46
CA LYS A 157 41.36 12.53 -14.72
C LYS A 157 41.45 12.77 -16.22
#